data_AF-A0A351BEX5-F1
#
_entry.id   AF-A0A351BEX5-F1
#
_cell.length_a   1.000
_cell.length_b   1.000
_cell.length_c   1.000
_cell.angle_alpha   90.00
_cell.angle_beta   90.00
_cell.angle_gamma   90.00
#
_symmetry.space_group_name_H-M   'P 1'
#
loop_
_entity.id
_entity.type
_entity.pdbx_description
1 polymer ?
#
loop_
_entity_poly.entity_id
_entity_poly.type
_entity_poly.pdbx_seq_one_letter_code
_entity_poly.pdbx_strand_id
1 'polypeptide(L)'
;MKAPKILPWIAHRTGISEELALKLWRRAAGEAEVIAGCCTSSDYYRLAVERFIDYAEAEGDHSVARDAIASRTCVSWVLRHQNRISKLNLITAHSLVRLWQSNWLNFLGPQRHAF
;
A
#
# COMPACT_ATOMS: atom_id res chain seq x y z
N MET A 1 13.76 18.34 8.75
CA MET A 1 12.30 18.34 9.05
C MET A 1 12.07 18.35 10.56
N LYS A 2 11.09 19.10 11.05
CA LYS A 2 10.61 18.98 12.44
C LYS A 2 9.86 17.66 12.61
N ALA A 3 10.06 16.97 13.73
CA ALA A 3 9.32 15.76 14.05
C ALA A 3 7.82 16.06 14.26
N PRO A 4 6.91 15.17 13.84
CA PRO A 4 5.49 15.39 13.97
C PRO A 4 5.06 15.14 15.42
N LYS A 5 4.03 15.86 15.86
CA LYS A 5 3.52 15.75 17.24
C LYS A 5 2.95 14.37 17.59
N ILE A 6 2.60 13.57 16.57
CA ILE A 6 2.11 12.20 16.74
C ILE A 6 3.22 11.19 17.05
N LEU A 7 4.49 11.57 16.87
CA LEU A 7 5.62 10.65 17.02
C LEU A 7 5.70 9.98 18.40
N PRO A 8 5.58 10.69 19.54
CA PRO A 8 5.63 10.04 20.85
C PRO A 8 4.48 9.06 21.05
N TRP A 9 3.29 9.38 20.53
CA TRP A 9 2.14 8.49 20.60
C TRP A 9 2.34 7.20 19.78
N ILE A 10 2.94 7.29 18.58
CA ILE A 10 3.27 6.11 17.76
C ILE A 10 4.36 5.27 18.44
N ALA A 11 5.39 5.92 19.01
CA ALA A 11 6.47 5.23 19.72
C ALA A 11 5.91 4.41 20.89
N HIS A 12 5.10 5.05 21.73
CA HIS A 12 4.43 4.39 22.85
C HIS A 12 3.52 3.24 22.39
N ARG A 13 2.76 3.44 21.30
CA ARG A 13 1.81 2.43 20.80
C ARG A 13 2.48 1.21 20.20
N THR A 14 3.63 1.37 19.55
CA THR A 14 4.40 0.27 18.93
C THR A 14 5.37 -0.39 19.90
N GLY A 15 5.67 0.28 21.02
CA GLY A 15 6.61 -0.20 22.04
C GLY A 15 8.08 0.13 21.71
N ILE A 16 8.34 0.99 20.73
CA ILE A 16 9.71 1.41 20.37
C ILE A 16 10.15 2.62 21.19
N SER A 17 11.47 2.78 21.36
CA SER A 17 12.04 3.96 22.02
C SER A 17 11.80 5.23 21.19
N GLU A 18 11.67 6.38 21.87
CA GLU A 18 11.50 7.67 21.17
C GLU A 18 12.69 8.01 20.26
N GLU A 19 13.90 7.63 20.65
CA GLU A 19 15.10 7.80 19.84
C GLU A 19 15.05 6.98 18.54
N LEU A 20 14.56 5.73 18.62
CA LEU A 20 14.36 4.89 17.44
C LEU A 20 13.26 5.46 16.56
N ALA A 21 12.13 5.87 17.14
CA ALA A 21 11.04 6.52 16.42
C ALA A 21 11.52 7.77 15.66
N LEU A 22 12.37 8.60 16.27
CA LEU A 22 12.98 9.76 15.62
C LEU A 22 13.90 9.37 14.45
N LYS A 23 14.68 8.31 14.57
CA LYS A 23 15.51 7.79 13.47
C LYS A 23 14.65 7.30 12.30
N LEU A 24 13.61 6.51 12.59
CA LEU A 24 12.68 5.99 11.58
C LEU A 24 11.90 7.11 10.89
N TRP A 25 11.48 8.14 11.64
CA TRP A 25 10.84 9.32 11.07
C TRP A 25 11.75 10.04 10.07
N ARG A 26 13.03 10.26 10.42
CA ARG A 26 13.98 10.92 9.51
C ARG A 26 14.18 10.14 8.22
N ARG A 27 14.24 8.80 8.32
CA ARG A 27 14.31 7.90 7.16
C ARG A 27 13.05 8.02 6.29
N ALA A 28 11.87 7.88 6.90
CA ALA A 28 10.60 7.96 6.19
C ALA A 28 10.40 9.33 5.50
N ALA A 29 10.77 10.41 6.18
CA ALA A 29 10.76 11.76 5.63
C ALA A 29 11.69 11.88 4.41
N GLY A 30 12.92 11.36 4.48
CA GLY A 30 13.84 11.36 3.34
C GLY A 30 13.30 10.58 2.14
N GLU A 31 12.71 9.41 2.37
CA GLU A 31 12.09 8.61 1.30
C GLU A 31 10.88 9.33 0.67
N ALA A 32 10.05 9.97 1.48
CA ALA A 32 8.92 10.75 1.00
C ALA A 32 9.36 11.97 0.19
N GLU A 33 10.45 12.63 0.56
CA GLU A 33 11.01 13.77 -0.18
C GLU A 33 11.47 13.33 -1.58
N VAL A 34 12.17 12.19 -1.67
CA VAL A 34 12.61 11.61 -2.94
C VAL A 34 11.42 11.27 -3.85
N ILE A 35 10.33 10.73 -3.29
CA ILE A 35 9.14 10.32 -4.07
C ILE A 35 8.29 11.52 -4.48
N ALA A 36 8.05 12.47 -3.57
CA ALA A 36 7.17 13.62 -3.82
C ALA A 36 7.88 14.73 -4.61
N GLY A 37 9.22 14.78 -4.60
CA GLY A 37 10.02 15.83 -5.22
C GLY A 37 9.90 17.20 -4.55
N CYS A 38 9.11 17.31 -3.47
CA CYS A 38 8.86 18.55 -2.74
C CYS A 38 8.48 18.27 -1.28
N CYS A 39 9.26 18.81 -0.33
CA CYS A 39 9.13 18.58 1.11
C CYS A 39 8.03 19.42 1.81
N THR A 40 7.26 20.20 1.06
CA THR A 40 6.15 21.03 1.58
C THR A 40 4.78 20.60 1.07
N SER A 41 4.72 19.62 0.16
CA SER A 41 3.47 19.13 -0.43
C SER A 41 2.65 18.30 0.57
N SER A 42 1.33 18.29 0.41
CA SER A 42 0.45 17.39 1.19
C SER A 42 0.80 15.92 0.96
N ASP A 43 1.16 15.56 -0.28
CA ASP A 43 1.59 14.20 -0.64
C ASP A 43 2.85 13.78 0.09
N TYR A 44 3.82 14.68 0.24
CA TYR A 44 5.01 14.44 1.03
C TYR A 44 4.67 14.08 2.48
N TYR A 45 3.82 14.88 3.15
CA TYR A 45 3.47 14.60 4.54
C TYR A 45 2.69 13.30 4.70
N ARG A 46 1.78 13.00 3.76
CA ARG A 46 1.05 11.75 3.72
C ARG A 46 1.99 10.56 3.59
N LEU A 47 2.88 10.58 2.59
CA LEU A 47 3.88 9.52 2.35
C LEU A 47 4.82 9.34 3.54
N ALA A 48 5.29 10.43 4.14
CA ALA A 48 6.21 10.37 5.28
C ALA A 48 5.55 9.70 6.51
N VAL A 49 4.28 10.02 6.78
CA VAL A 49 3.53 9.41 7.89
C VAL A 49 3.22 7.94 7.62
N GLU A 50 2.77 7.61 6.40
CA GLU A 50 2.51 6.21 6.00
C GLU A 50 3.77 5.35 6.17
N ARG A 51 4.91 5.80 5.61
CA ARG A 51 6.19 5.08 5.73
C ARG A 51 6.70 5.00 7.16
N PHE A 52 6.51 6.05 7.95
CA PHE A 52 6.90 6.04 9.36
C PHE A 52 6.11 4.99 10.15
N ILE A 53 4.80 4.88 9.93
CA ILE A 53 3.97 3.87 10.58
C ILE A 53 4.43 2.47 10.18
N ASP A 54 4.71 2.24 8.89
CA ASP A 54 5.21 0.95 8.41
C ASP A 54 6.51 0.55 9.12
N TYR A 55 7.46 1.49 9.25
CA TYR A 55 8.71 1.23 9.96
C TYR A 55 8.50 0.98 11.45
N ALA A 56 7.63 1.74 12.10
CA ALA A 56 7.36 1.58 13.53
C ALA A 56 6.65 0.24 13.83
N GLU A 57 5.73 -0.21 12.97
CA GLU A 57 5.06 -1.52 13.10
C GLU A 57 6.00 -2.70 12.80
N ALA A 58 7.01 -2.49 11.94
CA ALA A 58 8.03 -3.49 11.64
C ALA A 58 9.03 -3.69 12.79
N GLU A 59 9.46 -2.60 13.43
CA GLU A 59 10.43 -2.63 14.53
C GLU A 59 9.79 -2.87 15.91
N GLY A 60 8.54 -2.45 16.11
CA GLY A 60 7.81 -2.60 17.38
C GLY A 60 7.03 -3.90 17.47
N ASP A 61 6.47 -4.21 18.64
CA ASP A 61 5.71 -5.46 18.87
C ASP A 61 4.21 -5.32 18.55
N HIS A 62 3.73 -4.09 18.42
CA HIS A 62 2.30 -3.76 18.36
C HIS A 62 1.94 -2.95 17.12
N SER A 63 0.73 -3.18 16.59
CA SER A 63 0.19 -2.44 15.45
C SER A 63 -0.29 -1.04 15.86
N VAL A 64 0.00 -0.02 15.03
CA VAL A 64 -0.52 1.34 15.22
C VAL A 64 -1.98 1.42 14.81
N ALA A 65 -2.39 0.65 13.80
CA ALA A 65 -3.79 0.51 13.43
C ALA A 65 -4.50 -0.44 14.42
N ARG A 66 -5.48 0.09 15.14
CA ARG A 66 -6.30 -0.63 16.13
C ARG A 66 -7.03 -1.82 15.49
N ASP A 67 -6.95 -3.01 16.11
CA ASP A 67 -7.89 -4.15 16.06
C ASP A 67 -8.60 -4.49 14.74
N ALA A 68 -8.04 -4.17 13.59
CA ALA A 68 -8.41 -4.89 12.38
C ALA A 68 -7.66 -6.22 12.46
N ILE A 69 -8.40 -7.33 12.46
CA ILE A 69 -7.97 -8.75 12.46
C ILE A 69 -6.98 -9.09 11.31
N ALA A 70 -6.53 -8.09 10.55
CA ALA A 70 -5.45 -8.18 9.58
C ALA A 70 -4.12 -8.38 10.31
N SER A 71 -3.85 -9.65 10.60
CA SER A 71 -2.55 -10.24 10.90
C SER A 71 -1.43 -9.54 10.15
N ARG A 72 -0.28 -9.43 10.82
CA ARG A 72 1.01 -8.80 10.49
C ARG A 72 1.64 -9.32 9.19
N THR A 73 0.87 -9.32 8.12
CA THR A 73 1.16 -9.96 6.84
C THR A 73 1.38 -8.87 5.80
N CYS A 74 2.34 -9.10 4.90
CA CYS A 74 2.70 -8.19 3.80
C CYS A 74 1.47 -7.69 2.99
N VAL A 75 0.38 -8.46 2.98
CA VAL A 75 -0.89 -8.07 2.35
C VAL A 75 -1.57 -6.87 2.99
N SER A 76 -1.48 -6.63 4.30
CA SER A 76 -2.09 -5.43 4.92
C SER A 76 -1.38 -4.16 4.47
N TRP A 77 -0.05 -4.22 4.31
CA TRP A 77 0.77 -3.16 3.73
C TRP A 77 0.40 -2.89 2.26
N VAL A 78 0.32 -3.94 1.44
CA VAL A 78 -0.09 -3.82 0.03
C VAL A 78 -1.50 -3.22 -0.08
N LEU A 79 -2.43 -3.65 0.77
CA LEU A 79 -3.80 -3.14 0.83
C LEU A 79 -3.88 -1.67 1.25
N ARG A 80 -3.10 -1.24 2.24
CA ARG A 80 -3.03 0.18 2.64
C ARG A 80 -2.40 1.06 1.55
N HIS A 81 -1.49 0.51 0.75
CA HIS A 81 -0.76 1.23 -0.31
C HIS A 81 -1.33 1.05 -1.73
N GLN A 82 -2.50 0.42 -1.89
CA GLN A 82 -3.10 0.01 -3.18
C GLN A 82 -3.64 1.17 -4.07
N ASN A 83 -3.17 2.41 -3.92
CA ASN A 83 -3.72 3.51 -4.73
C ASN A 83 -3.31 3.43 -6.23
N ARG A 84 -2.29 2.61 -6.58
CA ARG A 84 -1.82 2.42 -7.98
C ARG A 84 -2.25 1.10 -8.64
N ILE A 85 -2.47 0.02 -7.88
CA ILE A 85 -2.71 -1.32 -8.47
C ILE A 85 -4.15 -1.49 -8.98
N SER A 86 -5.13 -0.84 -8.35
CA SER A 86 -6.54 -0.90 -8.77
C SER A 86 -6.76 -0.48 -10.23
N LYS A 87 -5.93 0.43 -10.78
CA LYS A 87 -6.06 0.89 -12.17
C LYS A 87 -5.58 -0.16 -13.19
N LEU A 88 -4.63 -1.02 -12.83
CA LEU A 88 -4.13 -2.07 -13.71
C LEU A 88 -5.08 -3.27 -13.76
N ASN A 89 -5.78 -3.57 -12.66
CA ASN A 89 -6.72 -4.69 -12.59
C ASN A 89 -7.97 -4.51 -13.48
N LEU A 90 -8.39 -3.28 -13.80
CA LEU A 90 -9.54 -3.06 -14.68
C LEU A 90 -9.22 -3.35 -16.15
N ILE A 91 -7.98 -3.13 -16.59
CA ILE A 91 -7.56 -3.35 -17.98
C ILE A 91 -7.43 -4.85 -18.28
N THR A 92 -6.96 -5.65 -17.31
CA THR A 92 -6.88 -7.12 -17.44
C THR A 92 -8.24 -7.80 -17.33
N ALA A 93 -9.15 -7.29 -16.50
CA ALA A 93 -10.52 -7.82 -16.43
C ALA A 93 -11.26 -7.69 -17.79
N HIS A 94 -11.10 -6.56 -18.48
CA HIS A 94 -11.75 -6.35 -19.79
C HIS A 94 -11.24 -7.33 -20.87
N SER A 95 -9.93 -7.62 -20.87
CA SER A 95 -9.36 -8.57 -21.84
C SER A 95 -9.77 -10.01 -21.56
N LEU A 96 -9.84 -10.42 -20.29
CA LEU A 96 -10.32 -11.75 -19.89
C LEU A 96 -11.80 -11.98 -20.21
N VAL A 97 -12.66 -10.98 -20.00
CA VAL A 97 -14.09 -11.06 -20.35
C VAL A 97 -14.28 -11.21 -21.86
N ARG A 98 -13.52 -10.47 -22.68
CA ARG A 98 -13.63 -10.58 -24.15
C ARG A 98 -13.13 -11.92 -24.66
N LEU A 99 -12.06 -12.47 -24.08
CA LEU A 99 -11.55 -13.80 -24.42
C LEU A 99 -12.53 -14.92 -24.00
N TRP A 100 -13.16 -14.77 -22.84
CA TRP A 100 -14.21 -15.70 -22.40
C TRP A 100 -15.43 -15.63 -23.31
N GLN A 101 -15.88 -14.43 -23.67
CA GLN A 101 -17.02 -14.23 -24.55
C GLN A 101 -16.77 -14.75 -25.97
N SER A 102 -15.58 -14.54 -26.54
CA SER A 102 -15.22 -15.08 -27.85
C SER A 102 -15.14 -16.61 -27.84
N ASN A 103 -14.62 -17.19 -26.76
CA ASN A 103 -14.54 -18.64 -26.62
C ASN A 103 -15.94 -19.28 -26.46
N TRP A 104 -16.85 -18.64 -25.71
CA TRP A 104 -18.23 -19.13 -25.58
C TRP A 104 -19.01 -19.06 -26.90
N LEU A 105 -18.82 -18.00 -27.69
CA LEU A 105 -19.42 -17.87 -29.01
C LEU A 105 -18.88 -18.91 -30.00
N ASN A 106 -17.60 -19.24 -29.93
CA ASN A 106 -17.01 -20.30 -30.76
C ASN A 106 -17.46 -21.71 -30.34
N PHE A 107 -17.79 -21.90 -29.07
CA PHE A 107 -18.29 -23.18 -28.55
C PHE A 107 -19.78 -23.41 -28.89
N LEU A 108 -20.58 -22.35 -28.96
CA LEU A 108 -22.01 -22.41 -29.31
C LEU A 108 -22.29 -22.14 -30.80
N GLY A 109 -21.28 -21.74 -31.57
CA GLY A 109 -21.36 -21.59 -33.02
C GLY A 109 -21.37 -22.97 -33.71
N PRO A 110 -22.17 -23.17 -34.76
CA PRO A 110 -22.23 -24.46 -35.44
C PRO A 110 -20.88 -24.76 -36.09
N GLN A 111 -20.23 -25.83 -35.63
CA GLN A 111 -19.11 -26.49 -36.31
C GLN A 111 -19.59 -26.93 -37.69
N ARG A 112 -19.47 -26.06 -38.70
CA ARG A 112 -19.60 -26.43 -40.10
C ARG A 112 -18.34 -27.20 -40.48
N HIS A 113 -18.36 -28.51 -40.24
CA HIS A 113 -17.46 -29.44 -40.90
C HIS A 113 -17.69 -29.32 -42.40
N ALA A 114 -16.71 -28.74 -43.10
CA ALA A 114 -16.64 -28.76 -44.55
C ALA A 114 -16.28 -30.20 -44.99
N PHE A 115 -17.16 -30.79 -45.80
CA PHE A 115 -16.87 -31.93 -46.68
C PHE A 115 -16.44 -31.40 -48.05
#